data_AF-A0AAD6R4X2-F1
#
_entry.id   AF-A0AAD6R4X2-F1
#
_cell.length_a   1.000
_cell.length_b   1.000
_cell.length_c   1.000
_cell.angle_alpha   90.00
_cell.angle_beta   90.00
_cell.angle_gamma   90.00
#
_symmetry.space_group_name_H-M   'P 1'
#
loop_
_entity.id
_entity.type
_entity.pdbx_description
1 polymer ?
#
loop_
_entity_poly.entity_id
_entity_poly.type
_entity_poly.pdbx_seq_one_letter_code
_entity_poly.pdbx_strand_id
1 'polypeptide(L)' 'MGYCNYVYVSIHIQTHIGGEDLMFQRLNHKFQLEIYSRCYKKQPLVIQGAGAGNDTTAAGVLADILDIQDLFP' A
#
# COMPACT_ATOMS: atom_id res chain seq x y z
N MET A 1 -12.58 20.74 -15.32
CA MET A 1 -12.30 19.68 -14.33
C MET A 1 -11.25 18.74 -14.92
N GLY A 2 -10.06 18.63 -14.33
CA GLY A 2 -8.92 17.90 -14.93
C GLY A 2 -8.87 16.44 -14.49
N TYR A 3 -8.82 15.52 -15.44
CA TYR A 3 -8.71 14.08 -15.19
C TYR A 3 -7.31 13.72 -14.62
N CYS A 4 -7.26 13.11 -13.43
CA CYS A 4 -6.02 12.61 -12.78
C CYS A 4 -5.61 11.25 -13.43
N ASN A 5 -5.53 11.15 -14.76
CA ASN A 5 -5.43 9.87 -15.52
C ASN A 5 -4.05 9.20 -15.59
N TYR A 6 -3.08 9.58 -14.74
CA TYR A 6 -1.78 8.90 -14.72
C TYR A 6 -1.24 8.90 -13.28
N VAL A 7 -1.21 7.71 -12.68
CA VAL A 7 -0.55 7.45 -11.39
C VAL A 7 0.82 6.85 -11.71
N TYR A 8 1.89 7.58 -11.41
CA TYR A 8 3.24 7.05 -11.51
C TYR A 8 3.59 6.39 -10.17
N VAL A 9 3.62 5.07 -10.14
CA VAL A 9 3.97 4.31 -8.93
C VAL A 9 5.48 4.06 -8.96
N SER A 10 6.22 4.77 -8.11
CA SER A 10 7.66 4.56 -7.91
C SER A 10 7.85 3.74 -6.65
N ILE A 11 8.26 2.47 -6.78
CA ILE A 11 8.55 1.61 -5.63
C ILE A 11 10.00 1.82 -5.23
N HIS A 12 10.24 2.51 -4.12
CA HIS A 12 11.57 2.67 -3.56
C HIS A 12 11.79 1.60 -2.48
N ILE A 13 12.57 0.57 -2.81
CA ILE A 13 12.99 -0.45 -1.82
C ILE A 13 14.20 0.12 -1.09
N GLN A 14 14.03 0.51 0.17
CA GLN A 14 15.12 0.95 1.03
C GLN A 14 15.53 -0.19 1.96
N THR A 15 16.79 -0.62 1.89
CA THR A 15 17.35 -1.54 2.87
C THR A 15 17.89 -0.74 4.05
N HIS A 16 17.14 -0.66 5.14
CA HIS A 16 17.62 0.00 6.35
C HIS A 16 18.52 -0.95 7.16
N ILE A 17 19.83 -0.74 7.07
CA ILE A 17 20.79 -1.29 8.03
C ILE A 17 20.83 -0.28 9.19
N GLY A 18 20.55 -0.76 10.41
CA GLY A 18 20.14 0.05 11.56
C GLY A 18 20.90 1.36 11.75
N GLY A 19 20.16 2.47 11.67
CA GLY A 19 20.61 3.82 12.00
C GLY A 19 19.47 4.83 11.79
N GLU A 20 18.99 5.41 12.90
CA GLU A 20 18.19 6.64 13.02
C GLU A 20 16.91 6.85 12.18
N ASP A 21 16.40 5.89 11.39
CA ASP A 21 15.05 6.04 10.78
C ASP A 21 13.97 5.43 11.67
N LEU A 22 13.59 6.21 12.68
CA LEU A 22 12.66 5.84 13.76
C LEU A 22 11.23 5.57 13.26
N MET A 23 10.85 6.04 12.06
CA MET A 23 9.49 5.86 11.54
C MET A 23 9.26 4.42 11.04
N PHE A 24 10.24 3.82 10.34
CA PHE A 24 10.16 2.42 9.91
C PHE A 24 10.25 1.45 11.10
N GLN A 25 11.05 1.78 12.12
CA GLN A 25 11.19 0.93 13.31
C GLN A 25 9.90 0.87 14.15
N ARG A 26 9.04 1.91 14.12
CA ARG A 26 7.73 1.92 14.78
C ARG A 26 6.66 1.08 14.07
N LEU A 27 6.92 0.61 12.86
CA LEU A 27 5.97 -0.21 12.12
C LEU A 27 5.77 -1.59 12.72
N ASN A 28 6.52 -2.00 13.75
CA ASN A 28 6.38 -3.31 14.40
C ASN A 28 6.39 -4.46 13.36
N HIS A 29 7.33 -4.42 12.42
CA HIS A 29 7.44 -5.37 11.29
C HIS A 29 6.27 -5.38 10.28
N LYS A 30 5.47 -4.32 10.22
CA LYS A 30 4.40 -4.16 9.21
C LYS A 30 4.94 -3.61 7.89
N PHE A 31 4.28 -3.99 6.81
CA PHE A 31 4.51 -3.48 5.45
C PHE A 31 3.95 -2.05 5.31
N GLN A 32 4.65 -1.21 4.55
CA GLN A 32 4.24 0.16 4.20
C GLN A 32 4.46 0.41 2.71
N LEU A 33 3.46 0.98 2.04
CA LEU A 33 3.51 1.44 0.65
C LEU A 33 3.17 2.93 0.59
N GLU A 34 4.00 3.70 -0.10
CA GLU A 34 3.78 5.12 -0.32
C GLU A 34 3.49 5.39 -1.80
N ILE A 35 2.33 5.99 -2.08
CA ILE A 35 1.87 6.28 -3.43
C ILE A 35 1.91 7.79 -3.64
N TYR A 36 2.78 8.21 -4.55
CA TYR A 36 2.85 9.58 -5.03
C TYR A 36 2.08 9.72 -6.33
N SER A 37 1.38 10.84 -6.49
CA SER A 37 0.70 11.18 -7.74
C SER A 37 0.67 12.68 -7.93
N ARG A 38 0.12 13.16 -9.06
CA ARG A 38 -0.12 14.60 -9.25
C ARG A 38 -1.01 15.20 -8.16
N CYS A 39 -1.93 14.40 -7.65
CA CYS A 39 -2.90 14.77 -6.63
C CYS A 39 -2.29 14.62 -5.20
N TYR A 40 -1.28 13.76 -5.03
CA TYR A 40 -0.58 13.48 -3.76
C TYR A 40 0.93 13.80 -3.82
N LYS A 41 1.29 15.00 -4.31
CA LYS A 41 2.71 15.40 -4.50
C LYS A 41 3.45 15.75 -3.21
N LYS A 42 2.78 16.50 -2.31
CA LYS A 42 3.40 17.01 -1.07
C LYS A 42 3.32 16.02 0.08
N GLN A 43 2.25 15.22 0.11
CA GLN A 43 1.99 14.20 1.12
C GLN A 43 1.55 12.95 0.35
N PRO A 44 2.31 11.84 0.41
CA PRO A 44 1.94 10.61 -0.27
C PRO A 44 0.69 10.00 0.38
N LEU A 45 -0.04 9.20 -0.39
CA LEU A 45 -0.98 8.26 0.19
C LEU A 45 -0.19 7.10 0.78
N VAL A 46 -0.32 6.88 2.08
CA VAL A 46 0.40 5.83 2.81
C VAL A 46 -0.56 4.69 3.12
N ILE A 47 -0.21 3.48 2.71
CA ILE A 47 -0.92 2.23 3.04
C ILE A 47 0.00 1.40 3.93
N GLN A 48 -0.45 1.10 5.15
CA GLN A 48 0.32 0.32 6.13
C GLN A 48 -0.51 -0.88 6.59
N GLY A 49 0.14 -2.03 6.79
CA GLY A 49 -0.55 -3.24 7.25
C GLY A 49 0.36 -4.47 7.29
N ALA A 50 -0.20 -5.63 7.62
CA ALA A 50 0.48 -6.88 7.37
C ALA A 50 0.57 -7.07 5.84
N GLY A 51 1.77 -7.34 5.31
CA GLY A 51 1.98 -7.58 3.86
C GLY A 51 1.99 -9.07 3.49
N ALA A 52 2.07 -9.95 4.49
CA ALA A 52 2.08 -11.40 4.32
C ALA A 52 1.57 -12.08 5.60
N GLY A 53 1.09 -13.32 5.47
CA GLY A 53 0.54 -14.13 6.56
C GLY A 53 -0.73 -14.83 6.10
N ASN A 54 -1.03 -16.00 6.65
CA ASN A 54 -2.16 -16.84 6.21
C ASN A 54 -3.48 -16.05 6.20
N ASP A 55 -3.80 -15.38 7.30
CA ASP A 55 -5.08 -14.66 7.45
C ASP A 55 -5.12 -13.40 6.58
N THR A 56 -4.01 -12.67 6.49
CA THR A 56 -3.88 -11.47 5.64
C THR A 56 -4.05 -11.81 4.16
N THR A 57 -3.40 -12.88 3.70
CA THR A 57 -3.51 -13.33 2.31
C THR A 57 -4.88 -13.93 2.02
N ALA A 58 -5.44 -14.73 2.93
CA ALA A 58 -6.79 -15.28 2.80
C ALA A 58 -7.85 -14.19 2.76
N ALA A 59 -7.72 -13.13 3.57
CA ALA A 59 -8.61 -11.97 3.53
C ALA A 59 -8.56 -11.24 2.19
N GLY A 60 -7.36 -11.08 1.60
CA GLY A 60 -7.20 -10.50 0.25
C GLY A 60 -7.92 -11.34 -0.81
N VAL A 61 -7.72 -12.65 -0.82
CA VAL A 61 -8.41 -13.56 -1.75
C VAL A 61 -9.93 -13.54 -1.55
N LEU A 62 -10.39 -13.54 -0.29
CA LEU A 62 -11.82 -13.49 0.02
C LEU A 62 -12.46 -12.19 -0.47
N ALA A 63 -11.78 -11.04 -0.31
CA ALA A 63 -12.26 -9.76 -0.80
C ALA A 63 -12.51 -9.80 -2.31
N ASP A 64 -11.55 -10.33 -3.09
CA ASP A 64 -11.71 -10.48 -4.53
C ASP A 64 -12.89 -11.38 -4.91
N ILE A 65 -13.15 -12.46 -4.16
CA ILE A 65 -14.30 -13.34 -4.40
C ILE A 65 -15.63 -12.62 -4.15
N LEU A 66 -15.71 -11.79 -3.11
CA LEU A 66 -16.89 -10.97 -2.82
C LEU A 66 -17.11 -9.95 -3.94
N ASP A 67 -16.08 -9.24 -4.35
CA ASP A 67 -16.15 -8.24 -5.43
C ASP A 67 -16.58 -8.88 -6.78
N ILE A 68 -16.13 -10.11 -7.07
CA ILE A 68 -16.54 -10.84 -8.28
C ILE A 68 -18.03 -11.18 -8.27
N GLN A 69 -18.63 -11.48 -7.12
CA GLN A 69 -20.06 -11.77 -7.03
C GLN A 69 -20.91 -10.54 -7.34
N ASP A 70 -20.44 -9.35 -7.00
CA ASP A 70 -21.15 -8.09 -7.25
C ASP A 70 -21.08 -7.66 -8.74
N LEU A 71 -20.22 -8.29 -9.54
CA LEU A 71 -20.07 -7.98 -10.98
C LEU A 71 -21.09 -8.69 -11.89
N PHE A 72 -21.82 -9.69 -11.40
CA PHE A 72 -22.79 -10.46 -12.19
C PHE A 72 -24.17 -10.46 -11.52
N PRO A 73 -25.11 -9.61 -11.99
CA PRO A 73 -26.47 -9.53 -11.43
C PRO A 73 -27.38 -10.70 -11.81
#